data_AF-A0A642C954-F1
#
_entry.id   AF-A0A642C954-F1
#
_cell.length_a   1.000
_cell.length_b   1.000
_cell.length_c   1.000
_cell.angle_alpha   90.00
_cell.angle_beta   90.00
_cell.angle_gamma   90.00
#
_symmetry.space_group_name_H-M   'P 1'
#
loop_
_entity.id
_entity.type
_entity.pdbx_description
1 polymer ?
#
loop_
_entity_poly.entity_id
_entity_poly.type
_entity_poly.pdbx_seq_one_letter_code
_entity_poly.pdbx_strand_id
1 'polypeptide(L)' 'MRNLLQKCFKWQWLVCLAVGCCFSSCKDDEESTSGYDPNKPIVLTDFYPPEGKLATQVILNGSNFG' A
#
# COMPACT_ATOMS: atom_id res chain seq x y z
N MET A 1 9.17 -31.63 -38.44
CA MET A 1 9.23 -30.17 -38.23
C MET A 1 8.00 -29.56 -37.53
N ARG A 2 6.77 -30.06 -37.72
CA ARG A 2 5.57 -29.51 -37.05
C ARG A 2 5.55 -29.66 -35.51
N ASN A 3 6.11 -30.76 -34.99
CA ASN A 3 6.20 -31.02 -33.54
C ASN A 3 7.23 -30.13 -32.80
N LEU A 4 8.17 -29.51 -33.51
CA LEU A 4 9.16 -28.60 -32.91
C LEU A 4 8.58 -27.18 -32.81
N LEU A 5 7.95 -26.70 -33.89
CA LEU A 5 7.22 -25.42 -33.90
C LEU A 5 6.08 -25.41 -32.87
N GLN A 6 5.30 -26.49 -32.75
CA GLN A 6 4.22 -26.59 -31.75
C GLN A 6 4.74 -26.65 -30.30
N LYS A 7 5.92 -27.26 -30.07
CA LYS A 7 6.57 -27.25 -28.75
C LYS A 7 7.04 -25.85 -28.37
N CYS A 8 7.65 -25.13 -29.31
CA CYS A 8 8.03 -23.72 -29.11
C CYS A 8 6.80 -22.85 -28.82
N PHE A 9 5.70 -23.01 -29.57
CA PHE A 9 4.49 -22.22 -29.36
C PHE A 9 3.81 -22.50 -28.02
N LYS A 10 3.77 -23.77 -27.58
CA LYS A 10 3.22 -24.16 -26.27
C LYS A 10 4.10 -23.72 -25.11
N TRP A 11 5.42 -23.77 -25.28
CA TRP A 11 6.37 -23.32 -24.27
C TRP A 11 6.35 -21.79 -24.13
N GLN A 12 6.22 -21.08 -25.25
CA GLN A 12 6.06 -19.62 -25.27
C GLN A 12 4.76 -19.18 -24.59
N TRP A 13 3.65 -19.90 -24.78
CA TRP A 13 2.40 -19.67 -24.05
C TRP A 13 2.52 -19.90 -22.54
N LEU A 14 3.22 -20.95 -22.11
CA LEU A 14 3.47 -21.23 -20.69
C LEU A 14 4.34 -20.14 -20.03
N VAL A 15 5.35 -19.63 -20.73
CA VAL A 15 6.22 -18.55 -20.24
C VAL A 15 5.46 -17.23 -20.13
N CYS A 16 4.64 -16.88 -21.12
CA CYS A 16 3.81 -15.66 -21.07
C CYS A 16 2.78 -15.70 -19.94
N LEU A 17 2.16 -16.87 -19.69
CA LEU A 17 1.20 -17.03 -18.58
C LEU A 17 1.89 -16.89 -17.21
N ALA A 18 3.10 -17.45 -17.06
CA ALA A 18 3.88 -17.33 -15.84
C ALA A 18 4.32 -15.88 -15.55
N VAL A 19 4.75 -15.15 -16.58
CA VAL A 19 5.18 -13.74 -16.45
C VAL A 19 3.98 -12.81 -16.21
N GLY A 20 2.82 -13.08 -16.81
CA GLY A 20 1.60 -12.29 -16.60
C GLY A 20 1.09 -12.32 -15.14
N CYS A 21 1.22 -13.46 -14.46
CA CYS A 21 0.85 -13.59 -13.05
C CYS A 21 1.78 -12.82 -12.10
N CYS A 22 3.00 -12.44 -12.54
CA CYS A 22 3.91 -11.61 -11.73
C CYS A 22 3.47 -10.14 -11.71
N PHE A 23 2.71 -9.66 -12.70
CA PHE A 23 2.21 -8.28 -12.76
C PHE A 23 0.86 -8.07 -12.06
N SER A 24 0.10 -9.14 -11.80
CA SER A 24 -1.15 -9.07 -11.03
C SER A 24 -0.95 -8.98 -9.51
N SER A 25 0.29 -9.01 -9.03
CA SER A 25 0.60 -8.92 -7.58
C SER A 25 0.90 -7.50 -7.11
N CYS A 26 0.78 -6.48 -7.97
CA CYS A 26 0.56 -5.11 -7.50
C CYS A 26 -0.82 -5.07 -6.86
N LYS A 27 -0.89 -5.41 -5.58
CA LYS A 27 -1.95 -4.89 -4.74
C LYS A 27 -1.74 -3.39 -4.71
N ASP A 28 -2.68 -2.64 -5.26
CA ASP A 28 -2.97 -1.31 -4.75
C ASP A 28 -3.43 -1.52 -3.31
N ASP A 29 -2.46 -1.67 -2.41
CA ASP A 29 -2.69 -1.41 -1.02
C ASP A 29 -2.91 0.11 -0.96
N GLU A 30 -4.12 0.54 -1.32
CA GLU A 30 -4.70 1.80 -0.89
C GLU A 30 -4.82 1.67 0.63
N GLU A 31 -3.68 1.75 1.32
CA GLU A 31 -3.63 2.23 2.68
C GLU A 31 -4.20 3.64 2.56
N SER A 32 -5.52 3.73 2.73
CA SER A 32 -6.26 4.96 2.92
C SER A 32 -5.79 5.55 4.24
N THR A 33 -4.54 6.03 4.25
CA THR A 33 -4.19 7.22 5.00
C THR A 33 -5.16 8.26 4.47
N SER A 34 -6.29 8.41 5.18
CA SER A 34 -7.26 9.43 4.86
C SER A 34 -6.53 10.74 5.05
N GLY A 35 -5.94 11.25 3.96
CA GLY A 35 -5.20 12.50 3.96
C GLY A 35 -6.07 13.62 4.50
N TYR A 36 -5.44 14.74 4.82
CA TYR A 36 -6.13 15.92 5.32
C TYR A 36 -7.33 16.31 4.42
N ASP A 37 -8.53 16.37 5.01
CA ASP A 37 -9.76 16.86 4.40
C ASP A 37 -9.96 18.34 4.76
N PRO A 38 -9.81 19.29 3.80
CA PRO A 38 -9.96 20.72 4.06
C PRO A 38 -11.36 21.15 4.50
N ASN A 39 -12.37 20.30 4.33
CA ASN A 39 -13.75 20.59 4.68
C ASN A 39 -14.10 20.13 6.11
N LYS A 40 -13.20 19.41 6.77
CA LYS A 40 -13.38 18.92 8.14
C LYS A 40 -12.44 19.64 9.10
N PRO A 41 -12.87 19.91 10.34
CA PRO A 41 -11.98 20.47 11.34
C PRO A 41 -10.88 19.47 11.72
N ILE A 42 -9.74 20.00 12.13
CA ILE A 42 -8.72 19.23 12.85
C ILE A 42 -9.18 19.10 14.31
N VAL A 43 -9.19 17.87 14.84
CA VAL A 43 -9.65 17.60 16.21
C VAL A 43 -8.53 16.92 16.99
N LEU A 44 -8.18 17.47 18.14
CA LEU A 44 -7.31 16.84 19.14
C LEU A 44 -8.20 16.28 20.25
N THR A 45 -8.17 14.96 20.47
CA THR A 45 -8.97 14.29 21.50
C THR A 45 -8.23 14.23 22.82
N ASP A 46 -6.95 13.88 22.78
CA ASP A 46 -6.13 13.65 23.95
C ASP A 46 -4.65 13.60 23.57
N PHE A 47 -3.80 13.66 24.59
CA PHE A 47 -2.36 13.54 24.44
C PHE A 47 -1.76 12.76 25.59
N TYR A 48 -0.66 12.05 25.32
CA TYR A 48 0.02 11.26 26.34
C TYR A 48 1.54 11.28 26.13
N PRO A 49 2.35 11.44 27.20
CA PRO A 49 1.94 11.70 28.58
C PRO A 49 1.46 13.15 28.79
N PRO A 50 0.65 13.43 29.84
CA PRO A 50 0.20 14.79 30.14
C PRO A 50 1.33 15.71 30.63
N GLU A 51 2.44 15.14 31.09
CA GLU A 51 3.59 15.84 31.63
C GLU A 51 4.89 15.08 31.34
N GLY A 52 6.01 15.80 31.23
CA GLY A 52 7.30 15.24 30.83
C GLY A 52 8.46 16.22 31.00
N LYS A 53 9.69 15.70 30.91
CA LYS A 53 10.93 16.50 30.87
C LYS A 53 11.22 16.99 29.45
N LEU A 54 12.28 17.79 29.30
CA LEU A 54 12.77 18.21 27.99
C LEU A 54 12.94 17.00 27.05
N ALA A 55 12.46 17.14 25.81
CA ALA A 55 12.48 16.10 24.78
C ALA A 55 11.67 14.83 25.10
N THR A 56 10.68 14.90 25.99
CA THR A 56 9.70 13.82 26.16
C THR A 56 8.86 13.69 24.89
N GLN A 57 8.81 12.49 24.32
CA GLN A 57 7.93 12.19 23.19
C GLN A 57 6.47 12.20 23.68
N VAL A 58 5.63 12.98 22.99
CA VAL A 58 4.19 13.08 23.28
C VAL A 58 3.43 12.56 22.06
N ILE A 59 2.47 11.68 22.32
CA ILE A 59 1.53 11.18 21.33
C ILE A 59 0.33 12.13 21.32
N LEU A 60 -0.08 12.57 20.14
CA LEU A 60 -1.29 13.37 19.92
C LEU A 60 -2.33 12.50 19.25
N ASN A 61 -3.45 12.30 19.94
CA ASN A 61 -4.57 11.52 19.43
C ASN A 61 -5.63 12.49 18.91
N GLY A 62 -6.25 12.14 17.78
CA GLY A 62 -7.20 13.01 17.13
C GLY A 62 -7.57 12.55 15.75
N SER A 63 -8.13 13.48 14.97
CA SER A 63 -8.60 13.20 13.61
C SER A 63 -8.22 14.30 12.63
N ASN A 64 -8.11 13.90 11.36
CA ASN A 64 -7.84 14.78 10.22
C ASN A 64 -6.44 15.44 10.25
N PHE A 65 -5.43 14.73 10.75
CA PHE A 65 -4.04 15.19 10.74
C PHE A 65 -3.33 14.97 9.39
N GLY A 66 -3.79 13.99 8.61
CA GLY A 66 -3.16 13.53 7.37
C GLY A 66 -2.33 12.27 7.58
#